data_AF-A0A9D6YFT0-F1
#
_entry.id   AF-A0A9D6YFT0-F1
#
_cell.length_a   1.000
_cell.length_b   1.000
_cell.length_c   1.000
_cell.angle_alpha   90.00
_cell.angle_beta   90.00
_cell.angle_gamma   90.00
#
_symmetry.space_group_name_H-M   'P 1'
#
loop_
_entity.id
_entity.type
_entity.pdbx_description
1 polymer ?
#
loop_
_entity_poly.entity_id
_entity_poly.type
_entity_poly.pdbx_seq_one_letter_code
_entity_poly.pdbx_strand_id
1 'polypeptide(L)'
;MRPARAWIALFAAIALSGCAAFACRLETIVVVDRESRVRLQSRIRGIRVDPLGRVNEDREDVIVHEYWVKDASGRWHKVGEASWRDAALGAELEVCR
;
A
#
# COMPACT_ATOMS: atom_id res chain seq x y z
N MET A 1 3.79 52.24 -5.64
CA MET A 1 3.19 51.08 -6.36
C MET A 1 4.29 50.05 -6.62
N ARG A 2 4.34 48.97 -5.85
CA ARG A 2 5.23 47.80 -6.10
C ARG A 2 4.46 46.52 -5.72
N PRO A 3 3.58 46.00 -6.61
CA PRO A 3 2.76 44.83 -6.30
C PRO A 3 3.48 43.49 -6.57
N ALA A 4 4.80 43.49 -6.80
CA ALA A 4 5.51 42.30 -7.27
C ALA A 4 5.91 41.31 -6.15
N ARG A 5 5.92 41.73 -4.88
CA ARG A 5 6.43 40.90 -3.77
C ARG A 5 5.37 40.07 -3.06
N ALA A 6 4.08 40.43 -3.17
CA ALA A 6 3.00 39.72 -2.50
C ALA A 6 2.66 38.38 -3.17
N TRP A 7 2.87 38.27 -4.48
CA TRP A 7 2.50 37.09 -5.26
C TRP A 7 3.41 35.88 -5.04
N ILE A 8 4.69 36.12 -4.75
CA ILE A 8 5.67 35.05 -4.52
C ILE A 8 5.41 34.34 -3.18
N ALA A 9 4.98 35.08 -2.15
CA ALA A 9 4.63 34.51 -0.85
C ALA A 9 3.36 33.64 -0.90
N LEU A 10 2.40 33.99 -1.76
CA LEU A 10 1.15 33.24 -1.89
C LEU A 10 1.36 31.87 -2.57
N PHE A 11 2.24 31.80 -3.57
CA PHE A 11 2.58 30.53 -4.23
C PHE A 11 3.40 29.57 -3.34
N ALA A 12 4.26 30.11 -2.47
CA ALA A 12 5.05 29.29 -1.56
C ALA A 12 4.21 28.60 -0.47
N ALA A 13 3.06 29.18 -0.09
CA ALA A 13 2.16 28.59 0.91
C ALA A 13 1.32 27.41 0.37
N ILE A 14 1.02 27.39 -0.94
CA ILE A 14 0.18 26.33 -1.55
C ILE A 14 1.00 25.06 -1.86
N ALA A 15 2.31 25.19 -2.08
CA ALA A 15 3.21 24.08 -2.39
C ALA A 15 3.46 23.12 -1.21
N LEU A 16 3.02 23.45 0.01
CA LEU A 16 3.11 22.59 1.19
C LEU A 16 1.86 21.70 1.38
N SER A 17 0.83 21.82 0.53
CA SER A 17 -0.19 20.78 0.38
C SER A 17 0.36 19.66 -0.51
N GLY A 18 1.47 19.07 -0.05
CA GLY A 18 2.16 18.00 -0.74
C GLY A 18 1.20 16.90 -1.16
N CYS A 19 1.34 16.49 -2.41
CA CYS A 19 0.76 15.28 -2.99
C CYS A 19 1.14 14.04 -2.16
N ALA A 20 0.40 13.79 -1.08
CA ALA A 20 0.47 12.60 -0.26
C ALA A 20 -0.88 12.31 0.40
N ALA A 21 -1.99 12.64 -0.27
CA ALA A 21 -3.26 12.05 0.07
C ALA A 21 -3.18 10.57 -0.30
N PHE A 22 -2.78 9.75 0.66
CA PHE A 22 -2.93 8.30 0.66
C PHE A 22 -4.29 7.98 0.07
N ALA A 23 -4.32 7.40 -1.13
CA ALA A 23 -5.55 7.04 -1.81
C ALA A 23 -6.26 5.86 -1.15
N CYS A 24 -5.99 5.57 0.14
CA CYS A 24 -6.81 4.67 0.92
C CYS A 24 -8.12 5.39 1.24
N ARG A 25 -9.19 5.02 0.54
CA ARG A 25 -10.54 5.36 1.01
C ARG A 25 -10.94 4.30 2.03
N LEU A 26 -11.09 4.73 3.29
CA LEU A 26 -11.59 3.87 4.34
C LEU A 26 -13.04 3.47 4.00
N GLU A 27 -13.29 2.17 3.91
CA GLU A 27 -14.60 1.59 3.62
C GLU A 27 -14.93 0.58 4.73
N THR A 28 -16.11 0.68 5.32
CA THR A 28 -16.58 -0.28 6.32
C THR A 28 -17.30 -1.41 5.61
N ILE A 29 -16.84 -2.65 5.82
CA ILE A 29 -17.42 -3.86 5.23
C ILE A 29 -17.90 -4.81 6.31
N VAL A 30 -18.89 -5.64 6.01
CA VAL A 30 -19.24 -6.80 6.84
C VAL A 30 -18.48 -8.02 6.34
N VAL A 31 -17.71 -8.65 7.22
CA VAL A 31 -16.88 -9.81 6.87
C VAL A 31 -17.74 -11.06 6.76
N VAL A 32 -17.75 -11.72 5.61
CA VAL A 32 -18.48 -12.98 5.41
C VAL A 32 -17.58 -14.20 5.30
N ASP A 33 -16.30 -13.99 4.96
CA ASP A 33 -15.30 -15.05 4.88
C ASP A 33 -13.90 -14.46 5.08
N ARG A 34 -12.92 -15.30 5.42
CA ARG A 34 -11.52 -14.91 5.57
C ARG A 34 -10.58 -16.03 5.15
N GLU A 35 -9.48 -15.66 4.50
CA GLU A 35 -8.52 -16.62 3.96
C GLU A 35 -7.09 -16.12 4.18
N SER A 36 -6.19 -17.04 4.53
CA SER A 36 -4.75 -16.80 4.55
C SER A 36 -4.09 -17.58 3.43
N ARG A 37 -3.30 -16.90 2.60
CA ARG A 37 -2.57 -17.52 1.49
C ARG A 37 -1.08 -17.36 1.70
N VAL A 38 -0.33 -18.35 1.26
CA VAL A 38 1.14 -18.30 1.25
C VAL A 38 1.59 -18.27 -0.20
N ARG A 39 2.43 -17.29 -0.54
CA ARG A 39 2.94 -17.13 -1.90
C ARG A 39 4.44 -16.90 -1.89
N LEU A 40 5.14 -17.50 -2.85
CA LEU A 40 6.53 -17.16 -3.12
C LEU A 40 6.59 -15.83 -3.89
N GLN A 41 7.44 -14.91 -3.46
CA GLN A 41 7.68 -13.64 -4.14
C GLN A 41 9.18 -13.46 -4.36
N SER A 42 9.59 -13.31 -5.61
CA SER A 42 10.95 -12.92 -5.94
C SER A 42 11.13 -11.42 -5.68
N ARG A 43 12.13 -11.05 -4.89
CA ARG A 43 12.49 -9.65 -4.60
C ARG A 43 13.95 -9.41 -4.95
N ILE A 44 14.25 -8.19 -5.40
CA ILE A 44 15.63 -7.77 -5.66
C ILE A 44 16.31 -7.60 -4.31
N ARG A 45 17.35 -8.41 -4.06
CA ARG A 45 18.18 -8.35 -2.87
C ARG A 45 19.31 -7.34 -3.05
N GLY A 46 19.81 -7.21 -4.27
CA GLY A 46 20.90 -6.28 -4.59
C GLY A 46 21.26 -6.29 -6.06
N ILE A 47 22.31 -5.54 -6.38
CA ILE A 47 22.85 -5.41 -7.73
C ILE A 47 24.31 -5.81 -7.69
N ARG A 48 24.76 -6.63 -8.65
CA ARG A 48 26.15 -7.05 -8.80
C ARG A 48 26.65 -6.70 -10.20
N VAL A 49 27.87 -6.16 -10.28
CA VAL A 49 28.55 -5.92 -11.56
C VAL A 49 29.56 -7.05 -11.78
N ASP A 50 29.51 -7.68 -12.94
CA ASP A 50 30.46 -8.74 -13.30
C ASP A 50 31.80 -8.17 -13.81
N PRO A 51 32.86 -9.00 -13.97
CA PRO A 51 34.16 -8.53 -14.47
C PRO A 51 34.14 -7.97 -15.90
N LEU A 52 33.07 -8.19 -16.67
CA LEU A 52 32.85 -7.63 -18.00
C LEU A 52 32.03 -6.33 -17.96
N GLY A 53 31.72 -5.82 -16.77
CA GLY A 53 30.97 -4.58 -16.55
C GLY A 53 29.45 -4.74 -16.68
N ARG A 54 28.91 -5.97 -16.73
CA ARG A 54 27.45 -6.18 -16.83
C ARG A 54 26.79 -6.10 -15.46
N VAL A 55 25.66 -5.41 -15.42
CA VAL A 55 24.83 -5.27 -14.22
C VAL A 55 23.87 -6.47 -14.14
N ASN A 56 23.92 -7.19 -13.04
CA ASN A 56 23.04 -8.32 -12.75
C ASN A 56 22.23 -8.04 -11.48
N GLU A 57 20.94 -8.34 -11.52
CA GLU A 57 20.07 -8.30 -10.34
C GLU A 57 20.28 -9.59 -9.53
N ASP A 58 20.66 -9.43 -8.27
CA ASP A 58 20.65 -10.51 -7.30
C ASP A 58 19.21 -10.62 -6.76
N ARG A 59 18.56 -11.77 -7.00
CA ARG A 59 17.17 -12.01 -6.65
C ARG A 59 17.09 -13.05 -5.55
N GLU A 60 16.16 -12.85 -4.62
CA GLU A 60 15.86 -13.79 -3.56
C GLU A 60 14.36 -14.08 -3.55
N ASP A 61 14.03 -15.36 -3.43
CA ASP A 61 12.65 -15.80 -3.31
C ASP A 61 12.26 -15.83 -1.83
N VAL A 62 11.30 -14.98 -1.45
CA VAL A 62 10.78 -14.89 -0.09
C VAL A 62 9.37 -15.44 0.00
N ILE A 63 9.07 -16.14 1.09
CA ILE A 63 7.71 -16.57 1.42
C ILE A 63 6.96 -15.38 1.99
N VAL A 64 5.81 -15.05 1.40
CA VAL A 64 4.95 -13.96 1.83
C VAL A 64 3.59 -14.51 2.23
N HIS A 65 3.15 -14.14 3.43
CA HIS A 65 1.79 -14.40 3.90
C HIS A 65 0.88 -13.26 3.45
N GLU A 66 -0.22 -13.60 2.80
CA GLU A 66 -1.25 -12.67 2.40
C GLU A 66 -2.55 -13.00 3.12
N TYR A 67 -3.20 -11.96 3.63
CA TYR A 67 -4.41 -12.09 4.41
C TYR A 67 -5.54 -11.40 3.66
N TRP A 68 -6.64 -12.12 3.50
CA TRP A 68 -7.77 -11.69 2.69
C TRP A 68 -9.07 -11.84 3.49
N VAL A 69 -9.96 -10.87 3.33
CA VAL A 69 -11.32 -10.91 3.87
C VAL A 69 -12.31 -10.71 2.73
N LYS A 70 -13.45 -11.40 2.80
CA LYS A 70 -14.53 -11.28 1.84
C LYS A 70 -15.64 -10.44 2.43
N ASP A 71 -16.14 -9.48 1.66
CA ASP A 71 -17.30 -8.69 2.05
C ASP A 71 -18.62 -9.39 1.66
N ALA A 72 -19.74 -8.85 2.17
CA ALA A 72 -21.08 -9.34 1.83
C ALA A 72 -21.46 -9.21 0.34
N SER A 73 -20.78 -8.35 -0.42
CA SER A 73 -20.92 -8.28 -1.89
C SER A 73 -20.18 -9.41 -2.61
N GLY A 74 -19.39 -10.19 -1.88
CA GLY A 74 -18.60 -11.31 -2.38
C GLY A 74 -17.20 -10.92 -2.86
N ARG A 75 -16.77 -9.67 -2.64
CA ARG A 75 -15.46 -9.15 -3.06
C ARG A 75 -14.40 -9.46 -2.00
N TRP A 76 -13.21 -9.83 -2.47
CA TRP A 76 -12.04 -10.06 -1.63
C TRP A 76 -11.21 -8.78 -1.47
N HIS A 77 -10.84 -8.47 -0.24
CA HIS A 77 -10.00 -7.34 0.14
C HIS A 77 -8.73 -7.86 0.81
N LYS A 78 -7.57 -7.38 0.36
CA LYS A 78 -6.29 -7.71 1.00
C LYS A 78 -6.12 -6.81 2.21
N VAL A 79 -5.86 -7.41 3.37
CA VAL A 79 -5.71 -6.72 4.64
C VAL A 79 -4.37 -7.06 5.30
N GLY A 80 -4.00 -6.29 6.32
CA GLY A 80 -2.88 -6.64 7.18
C GLY A 80 -3.20 -7.83 8.08
N GLU A 81 -2.16 -8.48 8.61
CA GLU A 81 -2.30 -9.62 9.51
C GLU A 81 -3.14 -9.26 10.76
N ALA A 82 -2.89 -8.11 11.38
CA ALA A 82 -3.63 -7.67 12.56
C ALA A 82 -5.14 -7.55 12.28
N SER A 83 -5.51 -6.80 11.23
CA SER A 83 -6.90 -6.66 10.81
C SER A 83 -7.55 -8.00 10.47
N TRP A 84 -6.82 -8.94 9.85
CA TRP A 84 -7.34 -10.27 9.55
C TRP A 84 -7.56 -11.13 10.80
N ARG A 85 -6.68 -11.02 11.80
CA ARG A 85 -6.85 -11.71 13.08
C ARG A 85 -8.09 -11.23 13.83
N ASP A 86 -8.36 -9.93 13.77
CA ASP A 86 -9.50 -9.28 14.42
C ASP A 86 -10.80 -9.37 13.58
N ALA A 87 -10.70 -9.75 12.30
CA ALA A 87 -11.83 -9.93 11.40
C ALA A 87 -12.68 -11.15 11.81
N ALA A 88 -13.68 -10.89 12.67
CA ALA A 88 -14.72 -11.86 13.02
C ALA A 88 -15.80 -11.91 11.91
N LEU A 89 -16.29 -13.11 11.62
CA LEU A 89 -17.38 -13.28 10.67
C LEU A 89 -18.66 -12.60 11.18
N GLY A 90 -19.32 -11.85 10.32
CA GLY A 90 -20.49 -11.04 10.63
C GLY A 90 -20.20 -9.70 11.31
N ALA A 91 -18.93 -9.41 11.63
CA ALA A 91 -18.54 -8.12 12.20
C ALA A 91 -18.20 -7.10 11.11
N GLU A 92 -18.32 -5.82 11.48
CA GLU A 92 -17.83 -4.71 10.67
C GLU A 92 -16.31 -4.59 10.77
N LEU A 93 -15.66 -4.35 9.64
CA LEU A 93 -14.23 -4.13 9.53
C LEU A 93 -13.96 -2.95 8.60
N GLU A 94 -13.09 -2.05 9.02
CA GLU A 94 -12.59 -0.97 8.17
C GLU A 94 -11.47 -1.48 7.27
N VAL A 95 -11.64 -1.35 5.97
CA VAL A 95 -10.66 -1.73 4.96
C VAL A 95 -10.24 -0.54 4.12
N CYS A 96 -8.99 -0.55 3.67
CA CYS A 96 -8.48 0.42 2.70
C CYS A 96 -8.79 -0.06 1.28
N ARG A 97 -9.46 0.79 0.50
CA ARG A 97 -9.57 0.65 -0.96
C ARG A 97 -8.62 1.61 -1.67
#